data_AF-A0A1V6ATC1-F1
#
_entry.id   AF-A0A1V6ATC1-F1
#
_cell.length_a   1.000
_cell.length_b   1.000
_cell.length_c   1.000
_cell.angle_alpha   90.00
_cell.angle_beta   90.00
_cell.angle_gamma   90.00
#
_symmetry.space_group_name_H-M   'P 1'
#
loop_
_entity.id
_entity.type
_entity.pdbx_description
1 polymer ?
#
loop_
_entity_poly.entity_id
_entity_poly.type
_entity_poly.pdbx_seq_one_letter_code
_entity_poly.pdbx_strand_id
1 'polypeptide(L)'
;MRKPSWRLIIGLIVLAFWAARVPPAAAAERDGGVLPSRLLGIFGGMGPEATANLYQLIVQQTPAQKDQDHIPTLMFSFPQVPDRTTCILNNDPSIIPYLVQGVQFLEKAGASVIAIPCNTAHFYHDQMQAAVKIPVLHMIREAVDEVLRLRPDVKKVGLLATSGTLRTGLYEKEFRARGVETLVPPESAQEERIMRAVAGIKAGRPKPENAALLAEPAREMAARGAEIIVLGCTEIPLAFDETCVTVPVVNATLALARAAVRTFRELEAAPAPAAEAGRRGRFRDFGLKTGILPPGKWNAITDVAGVEVGQVTLIEGTDVRTGVTAILPHGGNLFQDKVPAAVHVANGFGKLAGQSQVEELGSLETPIVLTNTLNVSQAVEGLIEYTLAQPGNENVRSVNAVAGETNDGFLNDIRRRPVRPAHVLQALRSAASGPVAEGNVGAGTGTVCFGFKGGIGTSSRALPAKLGGYTVGVLVQTNYGGVLQVAGEPAGILLDRHYLKDELAGSRADGSCMIVVATDAPLRARNLERLAKRAVFGLARTGSVGSNGSGDYVIAFSTSPDMRIPHESGSAVLSGGELRDDEMTPLFLAAAEAAEEAVLNSLFQAETMEGCGGRKVEALPLERLLPFLK
;
A
#
# COMPACT_ATOMS: atom_id res chain seq x y z
N MET A 1 17.95 -20.80 -65.65
CA MET A 1 17.81 -20.44 -64.22
C MET A 1 18.85 -19.37 -63.90
N ARG A 2 18.46 -18.21 -63.33
CA ARG A 2 19.38 -17.09 -63.03
C ARG A 2 20.12 -17.34 -61.70
N LYS A 3 21.44 -17.13 -61.69
CA LYS A 3 22.25 -17.15 -60.45
C LYS A 3 21.98 -15.89 -59.61
N PRO A 4 21.94 -15.97 -58.26
CA PRO A 4 21.81 -14.78 -57.41
C PRO A 4 23.07 -13.90 -57.49
N SER A 5 22.89 -12.57 -57.38
CA SER A 5 23.99 -11.61 -57.53
C SER A 5 24.88 -11.53 -56.28
N TRP A 6 26.19 -11.39 -56.48
CA TRP A 6 27.19 -11.24 -55.41
C TRP A 6 26.91 -10.09 -54.41
N ARG A 7 26.15 -9.06 -54.82
CA ARG A 7 25.80 -7.92 -53.95
C ARG A 7 24.97 -8.32 -52.73
N LEU A 8 24.18 -9.41 -52.81
CA LEU A 8 23.36 -9.87 -51.69
C LEU A 8 24.19 -10.54 -50.58
N ILE A 9 25.28 -11.23 -50.96
CA ILE A 9 26.14 -11.98 -50.03
C ILE A 9 27.02 -11.01 -49.23
N ILE A 10 27.56 -9.98 -49.88
CA ILE A 10 28.40 -8.96 -49.21
C ILE A 10 27.56 -8.15 -48.19
N GLY A 11 26.31 -7.81 -48.51
CA GLY A 11 25.42 -7.09 -47.59
C GLY A 11 25.16 -7.85 -46.28
N LEU A 12 24.96 -9.16 -46.33
CA LEU A 12 24.76 -10.02 -45.15
C LEU A 12 26.02 -10.12 -44.27
N ILE A 13 27.21 -10.17 -44.89
CA ILE A 13 28.49 -10.27 -44.14
C ILE A 13 28.80 -8.96 -43.41
N VAL A 14 28.52 -7.79 -44.01
CA VAL A 14 28.72 -6.48 -43.35
C VAL A 14 27.78 -6.29 -42.16
N LEU A 15 26.51 -6.72 -42.27
CA LEU A 15 25.55 -6.69 -41.16
C LEU A 15 25.99 -7.60 -39.99
N ALA A 16 26.49 -8.81 -40.29
CA ALA A 16 26.99 -9.73 -39.26
C ALA A 16 28.22 -9.17 -38.52
N PHE A 17 29.11 -8.45 -39.20
CA PHE A 17 30.29 -7.85 -38.57
C PHE A 17 29.98 -6.61 -37.71
N TRP A 18 28.90 -5.89 -37.99
CA TRP A 18 28.49 -4.74 -37.17
C TRP A 18 27.82 -5.18 -35.86
N ALA A 19 27.01 -6.24 -35.92
CA ALA A 19 26.36 -6.84 -34.74
C ALA A 19 27.36 -7.40 -33.71
N ALA A 20 28.56 -7.81 -34.14
CA ALA A 20 29.58 -8.44 -33.28
C ALA A 20 30.55 -7.47 -32.58
N ARG A 21 30.37 -6.14 -32.72
CA ARG A 21 31.30 -5.13 -32.16
C ARG A 21 30.67 -4.05 -31.28
N VAL A 22 29.37 -4.11 -31.04
CA VAL A 22 28.75 -3.30 -30.00
C VAL A 22 28.98 -4.04 -28.67
N PRO A 23 29.80 -3.52 -27.73
CA PRO A 23 29.82 -4.10 -26.38
C PRO A 23 28.40 -4.01 -25.83
N PRO A 24 27.90 -5.01 -25.08
CA PRO A 24 26.57 -4.91 -24.52
C PRO A 24 26.52 -3.63 -23.68
N ALA A 25 25.72 -2.66 -24.12
CA ALA A 25 25.36 -1.54 -23.27
C ALA A 25 24.82 -2.18 -21.99
N ALA A 26 25.43 -1.85 -20.84
CA ALA A 26 25.06 -2.41 -19.56
C ALA A 26 23.53 -2.31 -19.48
N ALA A 27 22.88 -3.47 -19.43
CA ALA A 27 21.42 -3.53 -19.42
C ALA A 27 21.01 -2.93 -18.10
N ALA A 28 20.75 -1.62 -18.10
CA ALA A 28 20.18 -0.90 -16.97
C ALA A 28 18.97 -1.73 -16.54
N GLU A 29 19.02 -2.22 -15.31
CA GLU A 29 17.99 -3.08 -14.76
C GLU A 29 16.67 -2.35 -14.99
N ARG A 30 15.80 -2.95 -15.81
CA ARG A 30 14.48 -2.42 -16.06
C ARG A 30 13.66 -2.72 -14.82
N ASP A 31 13.88 -1.88 -13.82
CA ASP A 31 13.10 -1.86 -12.60
C ASP A 31 11.62 -1.85 -12.99
N GLY A 32 10.86 -2.79 -12.44
CA GLY A 32 9.56 -3.22 -12.98
C GLY A 32 8.41 -2.22 -12.80
N GLY A 33 8.70 -0.92 -12.74
CA GLY A 33 7.72 0.16 -12.69
C GLY A 33 7.66 0.92 -14.02
N VAL A 34 6.47 1.03 -14.60
CA VAL A 34 6.22 1.89 -15.77
C VAL A 34 6.16 3.37 -15.36
N LEU A 35 5.96 3.65 -14.07
CA LEU A 35 5.95 5.00 -13.50
C LEU A 35 7.32 5.34 -12.89
N PRO A 36 7.79 6.59 -13.01
CA PRO A 36 9.04 7.04 -12.41
C PRO A 36 8.93 7.11 -10.88
N SER A 37 10.04 6.85 -10.19
CA SER A 37 10.10 6.78 -8.72
C SER A 37 9.95 8.13 -8.00
N ARG A 38 10.02 9.24 -8.74
CA ARG A 38 9.87 10.61 -8.24
C ARG A 38 9.10 11.46 -9.27
N LEU A 39 8.22 12.34 -8.79
CA LEU A 39 7.42 13.26 -9.61
C LEU A 39 7.54 14.70 -9.07
N LEU A 40 7.58 15.69 -9.95
CA LEU A 40 7.38 17.10 -9.60
C LEU A 40 5.89 17.43 -9.61
N GLY A 41 5.33 17.87 -8.49
CA GLY A 41 3.96 18.37 -8.42
C GLY A 41 3.87 19.87 -8.73
N ILE A 42 2.94 20.26 -9.61
CA ILE A 42 2.55 21.67 -9.79
C ILE A 42 1.11 21.84 -9.29
N PHE A 43 0.93 22.62 -8.22
CA PHE A 43 -0.40 22.98 -7.71
C PHE A 43 -0.83 24.35 -8.27
N GLY A 44 -1.59 24.32 -9.37
CA GLY A 44 -1.97 25.49 -10.15
C GLY A 44 -3.47 25.78 -10.17
N GLY A 45 -3.91 26.45 -11.23
CA GLY A 45 -5.30 26.86 -11.45
C GLY A 45 -5.68 28.20 -10.80
N MET A 46 -4.95 28.61 -9.75
CA MET A 46 -5.02 29.97 -9.18
C MET A 46 -4.65 31.10 -10.17
N GLY A 47 -4.05 30.71 -11.29
CA GLY A 47 -3.93 31.43 -12.55
C GLY A 47 -3.59 30.39 -13.63
N PRO A 48 -4.53 29.96 -14.50
CA PRO A 48 -4.27 28.84 -15.41
C PRO A 48 -3.15 29.10 -16.42
N GLU A 49 -3.08 30.29 -17.03
CA GLU A 49 -1.97 30.66 -17.93
C GLU A 49 -0.63 30.74 -17.18
N ALA A 50 -0.62 31.28 -15.95
CA ALA A 50 0.55 31.28 -15.08
C ALA A 50 1.01 29.86 -14.69
N THR A 51 0.08 28.92 -14.56
CA THR A 51 0.38 27.50 -14.30
C THR A 51 1.07 26.86 -15.51
N ALA A 52 0.53 27.09 -16.71
CA ALA A 52 1.13 26.62 -17.96
C ALA A 52 2.51 27.27 -18.19
N ASN A 53 2.67 28.55 -17.86
CA ASN A 53 3.95 29.25 -17.94
C ASN A 53 5.00 28.68 -16.97
N LEU A 54 4.63 28.34 -15.73
CA LEU A 54 5.57 27.65 -14.82
C LEU A 54 6.05 26.33 -15.42
N TYR A 55 5.15 25.50 -15.97
CA TYR A 55 5.55 24.25 -16.61
C TYR A 55 6.46 24.49 -17.84
N GLN A 56 6.13 25.45 -18.69
CA GLN A 56 6.99 25.84 -19.82
C GLN A 56 8.39 26.29 -19.37
N LEU A 57 8.47 27.07 -18.28
CA LEU A 57 9.74 27.50 -17.70
C LEU A 57 10.51 26.32 -17.10
N ILE A 58 9.86 25.35 -16.44
CA ILE A 58 10.50 24.12 -15.96
C ILE A 58 11.10 23.33 -17.12
N VAL A 59 10.36 23.15 -18.21
CA VAL A 59 10.86 22.48 -19.43
C VAL A 59 12.08 23.21 -19.99
N GLN A 60 12.06 24.55 -20.06
CA GLN A 60 13.17 25.38 -20.53
C GLN A 60 14.38 25.44 -19.59
N GLN A 61 14.17 25.32 -18.27
CA GLN A 61 15.25 25.33 -17.27
C GLN A 61 15.81 23.93 -17.00
N THR A 62 15.17 22.87 -17.47
CA THR A 62 15.69 21.49 -17.39
C THR A 62 16.72 21.27 -18.50
N PRO A 63 18.01 21.07 -18.21
CA PRO A 63 18.98 20.74 -19.25
C PRO A 63 18.79 19.27 -19.64
N ALA A 64 18.09 19.09 -20.77
CA ALA A 64 17.70 17.83 -21.40
C ALA A 64 18.31 17.75 -22.81
N GLN A 65 18.63 16.53 -23.28
CA GLN A 65 19.08 16.25 -24.65
C GLN A 65 18.05 15.45 -25.46
N LYS A 66 17.16 14.73 -24.77
CA LYS A 66 16.03 13.96 -25.30
C LYS A 66 14.82 14.06 -24.36
N ASP A 67 13.65 13.67 -24.83
CA ASP A 67 12.38 13.75 -24.08
C ASP A 67 12.45 13.11 -22.68
N GLN A 68 13.16 11.98 -22.53
CA GLN A 68 13.29 11.26 -21.26
C GLN A 68 14.21 11.93 -20.23
N ASP A 69 14.90 13.02 -20.59
CA ASP A 69 15.70 13.81 -19.65
C ASP A 69 14.89 14.95 -19.01
N HIS A 70 13.63 15.16 -19.44
CA HIS A 70 12.72 16.11 -18.83
C HIS A 70 12.09 15.56 -17.55
N ILE A 71 11.85 16.45 -16.58
CA ILE A 71 11.30 16.10 -15.27
C ILE A 71 9.87 15.55 -15.39
N PRO A 72 9.62 14.32 -14.94
CA PRO A 72 8.26 13.78 -14.82
C PRO A 72 7.40 14.67 -13.91
N THR A 73 6.36 15.28 -14.47
CA THR A 73 5.61 16.35 -13.82
C THR A 73 4.12 16.02 -13.74
N LEU A 74 3.55 16.11 -12.55
CA LEU A 74 2.12 16.03 -12.29
C LEU A 74 1.56 17.45 -12.09
N MET A 75 0.68 17.90 -12.99
CA MET A 75 0.07 19.23 -12.90
C MET A 75 -1.40 19.13 -12.44
N PHE A 76 -1.68 19.56 -11.20
CA PHE A 76 -3.03 19.68 -10.68
C PHE A 76 -3.48 21.16 -10.76
N SER A 77 -4.28 21.48 -11.78
CA SER A 77 -4.85 22.82 -11.96
C SER A 77 -6.24 22.88 -11.35
N PHE A 78 -6.43 23.65 -10.27
CA PHE A 78 -7.69 23.76 -9.54
C PHE A 78 -8.20 25.22 -9.49
N PRO A 79 -8.90 25.71 -10.54
CA PRO A 79 -9.36 27.10 -10.60
C PRO A 79 -10.42 27.49 -9.56
N GLN A 80 -11.09 26.52 -8.93
CA GLN A 80 -12.15 26.74 -7.95
C GLN A 80 -11.63 27.16 -6.55
N VAL A 81 -10.30 27.22 -6.34
CA VAL A 81 -9.71 27.81 -5.13
C VAL A 81 -10.19 29.27 -4.99
N PRO A 82 -10.84 29.66 -3.88
CA PRO A 82 -11.31 31.04 -3.64
C PRO A 82 -10.21 32.09 -3.82
N ASP A 83 -10.56 33.31 -4.24
CA ASP A 83 -9.54 34.35 -4.49
C ASP A 83 -8.74 34.70 -3.23
N ARG A 84 -7.42 34.52 -3.32
CA ARG A 84 -6.49 34.66 -2.19
C ARG A 84 -6.52 36.08 -1.63
N THR A 85 -6.60 37.10 -2.50
CA THR A 85 -6.60 38.50 -2.08
C THR A 85 -7.88 38.81 -1.29
N THR A 86 -9.03 38.42 -1.83
CA THR A 86 -10.34 38.59 -1.18
C THR A 86 -10.40 37.89 0.18
N CYS A 87 -9.97 36.63 0.28
CA CYS A 87 -9.97 35.91 1.55
C CYS A 87 -9.05 36.56 2.61
N ILE A 88 -7.85 36.99 2.21
CA ILE A 88 -6.91 37.70 3.10
C ILE A 88 -7.49 39.04 3.58
N LEU A 89 -8.09 39.82 2.68
CA LEU A 89 -8.70 41.12 3.01
C LEU A 89 -9.85 41.01 4.00
N ASN A 90 -10.64 39.94 3.88
CA ASN A 90 -11.81 39.67 4.72
C ASN A 90 -11.49 38.79 5.95
N ASN A 91 -10.22 38.38 6.13
CA ASN A 91 -9.77 37.42 7.14
C ASN A 91 -10.56 36.09 7.14
N ASP A 92 -10.88 35.60 5.94
CA ASP A 92 -11.68 34.39 5.71
C ASP A 92 -10.79 33.13 5.64
N PRO A 93 -10.94 32.18 6.59
CA PRO A 93 -10.17 30.94 6.60
C PRO A 93 -10.71 29.87 5.62
N SER A 94 -11.85 30.09 4.95
CA SER A 94 -12.53 29.09 4.09
C SER A 94 -11.67 28.55 2.94
N ILE A 95 -10.63 29.30 2.55
CA ILE A 95 -9.66 28.92 1.52
C ILE A 95 -8.69 27.82 1.95
N ILE A 96 -8.40 27.69 3.25
CA ILE A 96 -7.36 26.77 3.75
C ILE A 96 -7.64 25.30 3.36
N PRO A 97 -8.88 24.76 3.52
CA PRO A 97 -9.22 23.42 3.04
C PRO A 97 -8.92 23.16 1.56
N TYR A 98 -9.16 24.14 0.68
CA TYR A 98 -8.89 23.99 -0.77
C TYR A 98 -7.39 23.89 -1.05
N LEU A 99 -6.58 24.67 -0.34
CA LEU A 99 -5.13 24.66 -0.50
C LEU A 99 -4.51 23.38 0.07
N VAL A 100 -4.95 22.97 1.27
CA VAL A 100 -4.53 21.72 1.94
C VAL A 100 -4.88 20.49 1.11
N GLN A 101 -6.11 20.40 0.61
CA GLN A 101 -6.53 19.28 -0.25
C GLN A 101 -5.72 19.22 -1.56
N GLY A 102 -5.37 20.37 -2.14
CA GLY A 102 -4.57 20.42 -3.37
C GLY A 102 -3.15 19.89 -3.20
N VAL A 103 -2.45 20.23 -2.10
CA VAL A 103 -1.12 19.68 -1.84
C VAL A 103 -1.16 18.20 -1.41
N GLN A 104 -2.17 17.81 -0.62
CA GLN A 104 -2.38 16.40 -0.24
C GLN A 104 -2.72 15.51 -1.44
N PHE A 105 -3.48 16.02 -2.41
CA PHE A 105 -3.76 15.31 -3.66
C PHE A 105 -2.48 15.03 -4.45
N LEU A 106 -1.60 16.03 -4.58
CA LEU A 106 -0.32 15.85 -5.27
C LEU A 106 0.61 14.88 -4.54
N GLU A 107 0.74 14.96 -3.22
CA GLU A 107 1.52 14.00 -2.43
C GLU A 107 0.98 12.57 -2.60
N LYS A 108 -0.34 12.39 -2.49
CA LYS A 108 -0.97 11.08 -2.67
C LYS A 108 -0.82 10.54 -4.10
N ALA A 109 -0.79 11.42 -5.10
CA ALA A 109 -0.55 11.06 -6.50
C ALA A 109 0.95 10.89 -6.84
N GLY A 110 1.84 10.83 -5.83
CA GLY A 110 3.26 10.47 -5.99
C GLY A 110 4.24 11.64 -6.17
N ALA A 111 3.80 12.89 -6.02
CA ALA A 111 4.72 14.03 -6.01
C ALA A 111 5.77 13.89 -4.90
N SER A 112 7.02 14.22 -5.21
CA SER A 112 8.16 14.22 -4.26
C SER A 112 8.56 15.63 -3.84
N VAL A 113 8.07 16.66 -4.54
CA VAL A 113 8.22 18.10 -4.28
C VAL A 113 7.07 18.83 -4.95
N ILE A 114 6.56 19.91 -4.34
CA ILE A 114 5.45 20.72 -4.88
C ILE A 114 5.92 22.15 -5.18
N ALA A 115 5.63 22.62 -6.39
CA ALA A 115 5.75 24.02 -6.81
C ALA A 115 4.37 24.66 -6.97
N ILE A 116 4.19 25.90 -6.47
CA ILE A 116 2.91 26.61 -6.48
C ILE A 116 3.06 27.96 -7.21
N PRO A 117 2.60 28.10 -8.47
CA PRO A 117 2.62 29.37 -9.20
C PRO A 117 1.52 30.33 -8.71
N CYS A 118 1.60 30.77 -7.44
CA CYS A 118 0.78 31.84 -6.91
C CYS A 118 1.44 32.51 -5.70
N ASN A 119 1.99 33.71 -5.88
CA ASN A 119 2.61 34.50 -4.81
C ASN A 119 1.68 34.69 -3.59
N THR A 120 0.45 35.18 -3.81
CA THR A 120 -0.51 35.42 -2.72
C THR A 120 -0.88 34.14 -1.93
N ALA A 121 -0.82 32.95 -2.54
CA ALA A 121 -1.13 31.69 -1.86
C ALA A 121 -0.11 31.31 -0.78
N HIS A 122 1.12 31.82 -0.87
CA HIS A 122 2.18 31.56 0.11
C HIS A 122 1.95 32.23 1.46
N PHE A 123 0.95 33.11 1.59
CA PHE A 123 0.44 33.51 2.91
C PHE A 123 -0.05 32.30 3.73
N TYR A 124 -0.46 31.22 3.07
CA TYR A 124 -0.88 29.96 3.68
C TYR A 124 0.19 28.85 3.54
N HIS A 125 1.47 29.21 3.33
CA HIS A 125 2.55 28.24 3.11
C HIS A 125 2.72 27.28 4.29
N ASP A 126 2.74 27.78 5.52
CA ASP A 126 2.91 26.95 6.72
C ASP A 126 1.80 25.89 6.87
N GLN A 127 0.54 26.26 6.56
CA GLN A 127 -0.60 25.34 6.59
C GLN A 127 -0.51 24.27 5.50
N MET A 128 -0.05 24.65 4.30
CA MET A 128 0.18 23.69 3.20
C MET A 128 1.35 22.75 3.53
N GLN A 129 2.47 23.27 4.02
CA GLN A 129 3.65 22.48 4.36
C GLN A 129 3.42 21.56 5.57
N ALA A 130 2.62 21.97 6.56
CA ALA A 130 2.25 21.12 7.69
C ALA A 130 1.30 19.96 7.31
N ALA A 131 0.63 20.04 6.15
CA ALA A 131 -0.35 19.06 5.70
C ALA A 131 0.24 17.90 4.87
N VAL A 132 1.52 18.00 4.46
CA VAL A 132 2.26 17.02 3.65
C VAL A 132 3.66 16.80 4.22
N LYS A 133 4.30 15.67 3.90
CA LYS A 133 5.69 15.36 4.32
C LYS A 133 6.72 15.78 3.28
N ILE A 134 6.31 15.92 2.01
CA ILE A 134 7.17 16.41 0.92
C ILE A 134 7.37 17.93 0.98
N PRO A 135 8.48 18.46 0.45
CA PRO A 135 8.74 19.90 0.43
C PRO A 135 7.76 20.65 -0.50
N VAL A 136 7.17 21.73 0.03
CA VAL A 136 6.43 22.74 -0.72
C VAL A 136 7.35 23.95 -0.94
N LEU A 137 7.75 24.22 -2.17
CA LEU A 137 8.70 25.29 -2.50
C LEU A 137 8.13 26.67 -2.19
N HIS A 138 8.92 27.54 -1.54
CA HIS A 138 8.49 28.86 -1.11
C HIS A 138 8.89 29.95 -2.12
N MET A 139 8.04 30.17 -3.12
CA MET A 139 8.27 31.05 -4.29
C MET A 139 8.90 32.42 -3.96
N ILE A 140 8.45 33.07 -2.87
CA ILE A 140 8.95 34.40 -2.48
C ILE A 140 10.41 34.35 -2.03
N ARG A 141 10.85 33.27 -1.37
CA ARG A 141 12.23 33.12 -0.89
C ARG A 141 13.15 32.90 -2.08
N GLU A 142 12.79 32.00 -2.99
CA GLU A 142 13.52 31.77 -4.24
C GLU A 142 13.66 33.06 -5.08
N ALA A 143 12.62 33.89 -5.14
CA ALA A 143 12.68 35.18 -5.85
C ALA A 143 13.56 36.23 -5.14
N VAL A 144 13.56 36.27 -3.80
CA VAL A 144 14.45 37.13 -2.99
C VAL A 144 15.91 36.68 -3.12
N ASP A 145 16.16 35.37 -3.10
CA ASP A 145 17.49 34.80 -3.23
C ASP A 145 18.05 34.98 -4.65
N GLU A 146 17.22 34.91 -5.70
CA GLU A 146 17.60 35.28 -7.08
C GLU A 146 17.94 36.78 -7.21
N VAL A 147 17.22 37.68 -6.53
CA VAL A 147 17.59 39.11 -6.45
C VAL A 147 18.97 39.28 -5.83
N LEU A 148 19.23 38.66 -4.67
CA LEU A 148 20.53 38.75 -3.99
C LEU A 148 21.66 38.10 -4.81
N ARG A 149 21.38 37.03 -5.55
CA ARG A 149 22.34 36.39 -6.46
C ARG A 149 22.74 37.30 -7.62
N LEU A 150 21.81 38.10 -8.13
CA LEU A 150 22.07 39.06 -9.22
C LEU A 150 22.67 40.38 -8.74
N ARG A 151 22.31 40.84 -7.53
CA ARG A 151 22.78 42.10 -6.92
C ARG A 151 23.01 41.90 -5.41
N PRO A 152 24.15 41.33 -4.98
CA PRO A 152 24.41 41.03 -3.56
C PRO A 152 24.33 42.24 -2.63
N ASP A 153 24.76 43.41 -3.12
CA ASP A 153 24.78 44.66 -2.34
C ASP A 153 23.50 45.50 -2.41
N VAL A 154 22.43 45.00 -3.04
CA VAL A 154 21.18 45.74 -3.26
C VAL A 154 20.64 46.37 -1.98
N LYS A 155 20.19 47.63 -2.08
CA LYS A 155 19.57 48.40 -1.00
C LYS A 155 18.09 48.65 -1.25
N LYS A 156 17.67 48.81 -2.51
CA LYS A 156 16.28 49.09 -2.87
C LYS A 156 15.76 48.19 -4.00
N VAL A 157 14.63 47.53 -3.76
CA VAL A 157 13.94 46.66 -4.72
C VAL A 157 12.56 47.23 -5.03
N GLY A 158 12.21 47.40 -6.30
CA GLY A 158 10.84 47.74 -6.70
C GLY A 158 9.98 46.48 -6.82
N LEU A 159 8.79 46.46 -6.24
CA LEU A 159 7.91 45.29 -6.22
C LEU A 159 6.59 45.54 -6.95
N LEU A 160 6.36 44.79 -8.03
CA LEU A 160 5.06 44.71 -8.70
C LEU A 160 4.34 43.44 -8.23
N ALA A 161 3.31 43.58 -7.40
CA ALA A 161 2.59 42.44 -6.83
C ALA A 161 1.09 42.73 -6.66
N THR A 162 0.30 41.70 -6.30
CA THR A 162 -1.12 41.89 -5.95
C THR A 162 -1.27 42.63 -4.62
N SER A 163 -2.38 43.34 -4.45
CA SER A 163 -2.66 44.08 -3.21
C SER A 163 -2.71 43.19 -1.97
N GLY A 164 -3.11 41.91 -2.13
CA GLY A 164 -3.02 40.90 -1.08
C GLY A 164 -1.58 40.53 -0.71
N THR A 165 -0.67 40.46 -1.69
CA THR A 165 0.77 40.20 -1.46
C THR A 165 1.45 41.39 -0.76
N LEU A 166 1.08 42.62 -1.13
CA LEU A 166 1.59 43.84 -0.48
C LEU A 166 1.08 43.96 0.96
N ARG A 167 -0.24 43.88 1.19
CA ARG A 167 -0.85 43.99 2.53
C ARG A 167 -0.37 42.94 3.54
N THR A 168 -0.01 41.74 3.08
CA THR A 168 0.57 40.69 3.93
C THR A 168 2.06 40.86 4.17
N GLY A 169 2.72 41.76 3.43
CA GLY A 169 4.15 42.04 3.52
C GLY A 169 5.03 40.84 3.16
N LEU A 170 4.57 39.91 2.32
CA LEU A 170 5.27 38.63 2.07
C LEU A 170 6.72 38.86 1.59
N TYR A 171 6.90 39.67 0.56
CA TYR A 171 8.23 40.07 0.06
C TYR A 171 8.93 41.04 1.01
N GLU A 172 8.20 42.00 1.59
CA GLU A 172 8.78 43.02 2.46
C GLU A 172 9.44 42.43 3.71
N LYS A 173 8.82 41.41 4.32
CA LYS A 173 9.35 40.69 5.48
C LYS A 173 10.67 40.01 5.15
N GLU A 174 10.72 39.31 4.02
CA GLU A 174 11.92 38.60 3.57
C GLU A 174 13.04 39.59 3.20
N PHE A 175 12.76 40.63 2.39
CA PHE A 175 13.75 41.65 2.04
C PHE A 175 14.25 42.44 3.25
N ARG A 176 13.37 42.84 4.17
CA ARG A 176 13.73 43.56 5.40
C ARG A 176 14.63 42.74 6.31
N ALA A 177 14.41 41.43 6.43
CA ALA A 177 15.28 40.52 7.17
C ALA A 177 16.71 40.44 6.60
N ARG A 178 16.89 40.85 5.33
CA ARG A 178 18.18 40.92 4.61
C ARG A 178 18.70 42.36 4.47
N GLY A 179 18.08 43.33 5.13
CA GLY A 179 18.49 44.74 5.11
C GLY A 179 18.13 45.52 3.84
N VAL A 180 17.18 45.01 3.04
CA VAL A 180 16.77 45.59 1.75
C VAL A 180 15.42 46.30 1.89
N GLU A 181 15.33 47.53 1.39
CA GLU A 181 14.09 48.32 1.33
C GLU A 181 13.24 47.89 0.14
N THR A 182 11.97 47.60 0.37
CA THR A 182 10.99 47.34 -0.71
C THR A 182 10.28 48.64 -1.07
N LEU A 183 10.49 49.12 -2.29
CA LEU A 183 9.70 50.18 -2.90
C LEU A 183 8.45 49.56 -3.52
N VAL A 184 7.31 50.14 -3.19
CA VAL A 184 5.99 49.80 -3.73
C VAL A 184 5.36 51.02 -4.41
N PRO A 185 4.45 50.82 -5.37
CA PRO A 185 3.71 51.90 -6.00
C PRO A 185 2.69 52.54 -5.04
N PRO A 186 2.27 53.79 -5.28
CA PRO A 186 1.17 54.42 -4.52
C PRO A 186 -0.14 53.62 -4.62
N GLU A 187 -0.99 53.70 -3.59
CA GLU A 187 -2.25 52.93 -3.51
C GLU A 187 -3.20 53.15 -4.70
N SER A 188 -3.27 54.37 -5.24
CA SER A 188 -4.03 54.66 -6.46
C SER A 188 -3.47 53.93 -7.69
N ALA A 189 -2.15 53.95 -7.89
CA ALA A 189 -1.50 53.24 -9.00
C ALA A 189 -1.59 51.71 -8.84
N GLN A 190 -1.57 51.21 -7.61
CA GLN A 190 -1.71 49.78 -7.31
C GLN A 190 -3.05 49.22 -7.82
N GLU A 191 -4.17 49.88 -7.52
CA GLU A 191 -5.50 49.40 -7.97
C GLU A 191 -5.79 49.76 -9.44
N GLU A 192 -5.60 51.03 -9.84
CA GLU A 192 -5.98 51.51 -11.18
C GLU A 192 -5.15 50.89 -12.31
N ARG A 193 -3.90 50.49 -12.03
CA ARG A 193 -2.97 49.94 -13.02
C ARG A 193 -2.63 48.48 -12.76
N ILE A 194 -2.03 48.13 -11.62
CA ILE A 194 -1.47 46.79 -11.41
C ILE A 194 -2.56 45.74 -11.21
N MET A 195 -3.50 45.95 -10.30
CA MET A 195 -4.62 45.03 -10.13
C MET A 195 -5.51 44.96 -11.39
N ARG A 196 -5.71 46.09 -12.08
CA ARG A 196 -6.37 46.11 -13.40
C ARG A 196 -5.64 45.26 -14.44
N ALA A 197 -4.31 45.33 -14.52
CA ALA A 197 -3.50 44.54 -15.44
C ALA A 197 -3.56 43.04 -15.08
N VAL A 198 -3.39 42.69 -13.81
CA VAL A 198 -3.48 41.30 -13.32
C VAL A 198 -4.87 40.71 -13.62
N ALA A 199 -5.94 41.44 -13.35
CA ALA A 199 -7.30 41.02 -13.69
C ALA A 199 -7.52 40.91 -15.21
N GLY A 200 -6.94 41.83 -15.99
CA GLY A 200 -6.96 41.77 -17.45
C GLY A 200 -6.29 40.53 -18.02
N ILE A 201 -5.11 40.17 -17.49
CA ILE A 201 -4.37 38.96 -17.87
C ILE A 201 -5.15 37.70 -17.48
N LYS A 202 -5.68 37.61 -16.25
CA LYS A 202 -6.54 36.49 -15.83
C LYS A 202 -7.79 36.32 -16.70
N ALA A 203 -8.31 37.41 -17.26
CA ALA A 203 -9.45 37.42 -18.18
C ALA A 203 -9.07 37.25 -19.66
N GLY A 204 -7.80 37.00 -19.99
CA GLY A 204 -7.34 36.78 -21.37
C GLY A 204 -7.33 38.04 -22.26
N ARG A 205 -7.27 39.25 -21.67
CA ARG A 205 -7.18 40.51 -22.44
C ARG A 205 -5.83 40.68 -23.15
N PRO A 206 -5.76 41.48 -24.24
CA PRO A 206 -4.52 41.66 -25.00
C PRO A 206 -3.32 42.05 -24.14
N LYS A 207 -2.21 41.32 -24.30
CA LYS A 207 -0.97 41.52 -23.54
C LYS A 207 -0.41 42.96 -23.63
N PRO A 208 -0.40 43.65 -24.80
CA PRO A 208 0.11 45.02 -24.89
C PRO A 208 -0.63 46.05 -24.00
N GLU A 209 -1.95 45.90 -23.79
CA GLU A 209 -2.71 46.79 -22.92
C GLU A 209 -2.27 46.63 -21.46
N ASN A 210 -2.11 45.39 -21.01
CA ASN A 210 -1.65 45.07 -19.66
C ASN A 210 -0.18 45.45 -19.46
N ALA A 211 0.68 45.31 -20.49
CA ALA A 211 2.07 45.74 -20.48
C ALA A 211 2.21 47.24 -20.19
N ALA A 212 1.40 48.08 -20.86
CA ALA A 212 1.41 49.53 -20.68
C ALA A 212 1.03 49.95 -19.25
N LEU A 213 0.03 49.27 -18.64
CA LEU A 213 -0.37 49.51 -17.25
C LEU A 213 0.74 49.15 -16.24
N LEU A 214 1.55 48.13 -16.52
CA LEU A 214 2.64 47.68 -15.65
C LEU A 214 3.93 48.52 -15.80
N ALA A 215 4.17 49.07 -16.99
CA ALA A 215 5.40 49.80 -17.31
C ALA A 215 5.56 51.12 -16.52
N GLU A 216 4.48 51.88 -16.31
CA GLU A 216 4.56 53.17 -15.62
C GLU A 216 4.93 53.03 -14.13
N PRO A 217 4.27 52.17 -13.32
CA PRO A 217 4.70 51.89 -11.94
C PRO A 217 6.14 51.36 -11.85
N ALA A 218 6.59 50.54 -12.81
CA ALA A 218 7.95 50.02 -12.84
C ALA A 218 8.99 51.14 -13.03
N ARG A 219 8.74 52.07 -13.97
CA ARG A 219 9.58 53.25 -14.22
C ARG A 219 9.60 54.21 -13.03
N GLU A 220 8.45 54.42 -12.39
CA GLU A 220 8.37 55.28 -11.20
C GLU A 220 9.24 54.73 -10.06
N MET A 221 9.17 53.42 -9.79
CA MET A 221 10.00 52.79 -8.77
C MET A 221 11.49 52.84 -9.13
N ALA A 222 11.86 52.62 -10.40
CA ALA A 222 13.24 52.78 -10.87
C ALA A 222 13.74 54.22 -10.69
N ALA A 223 12.93 55.23 -11.03
CA ALA A 223 13.24 56.65 -10.81
C ALA A 223 13.34 57.02 -9.31
N ARG A 224 12.58 56.33 -8.45
CA ARG A 224 12.68 56.42 -6.97
C ARG A 224 13.87 55.65 -6.38
N GLY A 225 14.74 55.09 -7.23
CA GLY A 225 15.98 54.43 -6.84
C GLY A 225 15.88 52.92 -6.62
N ALA A 226 14.84 52.24 -7.11
CA ALA A 226 14.85 50.78 -7.18
C ALA A 226 15.98 50.31 -8.11
N GLU A 227 16.85 49.44 -7.61
CA GLU A 227 18.02 48.95 -8.33
C GLU A 227 17.75 47.68 -9.14
N ILE A 228 16.57 47.09 -8.94
CA ILE A 228 16.05 45.86 -9.54
C ILE A 228 14.52 45.83 -9.34
N ILE A 229 13.77 45.30 -10.30
CA ILE A 229 12.31 45.14 -10.22
C ILE A 229 11.94 43.67 -10.05
N VAL A 230 11.09 43.35 -9.08
CA VAL A 230 10.55 41.99 -8.85
C VAL A 230 9.11 41.90 -9.35
N LEU A 231 8.86 40.91 -10.21
CA LEU A 231 7.53 40.56 -10.69
C LEU A 231 6.88 39.58 -9.68
N GLY A 232 6.44 40.13 -8.55
CA GLY A 232 5.85 39.42 -7.40
C GLY A 232 4.40 38.97 -7.57
N CYS A 233 3.91 38.86 -8.80
CA CYS A 233 2.64 38.25 -9.17
C CYS A 233 2.85 37.44 -10.44
N THR A 234 2.32 36.21 -10.47
CA THR A 234 2.59 35.21 -11.50
C THR A 234 2.01 35.54 -12.87
N GLU A 235 1.01 36.42 -12.91
CA GLU A 235 0.41 36.93 -14.13
C GLU A 235 1.23 38.06 -14.76
N ILE A 236 1.98 38.84 -13.97
CA ILE A 236 2.75 39.99 -14.45
C ILE A 236 3.79 39.59 -15.52
N PRO A 237 4.62 38.53 -15.33
CA PRO A 237 5.54 38.04 -16.37
C PRO A 237 4.89 37.61 -17.69
N LEU A 238 3.57 37.38 -17.73
CA LEU A 238 2.88 36.98 -18.95
C LEU A 238 2.68 38.14 -19.93
N ALA A 239 2.82 39.38 -19.48
CA ALA A 239 2.62 40.61 -20.26
C ALA A 239 3.67 41.72 -19.99
N PHE A 240 4.52 41.61 -18.98
CA PHE A 240 5.52 42.63 -18.67
C PHE A 240 6.60 42.74 -19.77
N ASP A 241 6.87 43.96 -20.21
CA ASP A 241 7.96 44.28 -21.14
C ASP A 241 9.19 44.72 -20.35
N GLU A 242 10.19 43.85 -20.25
CA GLU A 242 11.43 44.15 -19.50
C GLU A 242 12.22 45.34 -20.07
N THR A 243 12.01 45.69 -21.34
CA THR A 243 12.68 46.86 -21.95
C THR A 243 12.13 48.21 -21.47
N CYS A 244 11.02 48.20 -20.72
CA CYS A 244 10.40 49.42 -20.22
C CYS A 244 11.16 50.07 -19.04
N VAL A 245 12.14 49.39 -18.45
CA VAL A 245 13.01 49.85 -17.35
C VAL A 245 14.49 49.62 -17.68
N THR A 246 15.38 50.41 -17.06
CA THR A 246 16.84 50.31 -17.25
C THR A 246 17.55 49.45 -16.20
N VAL A 247 16.81 48.96 -15.20
CA VAL A 247 17.33 48.12 -14.12
C VAL A 247 16.95 46.66 -14.34
N PRO A 248 17.70 45.67 -13.81
CA PRO A 248 17.38 44.26 -13.99
C PRO A 248 15.98 43.91 -13.46
N VAL A 249 15.43 42.81 -13.98
CA VAL A 249 14.10 42.31 -13.62
C VAL A 249 14.22 40.88 -13.11
N VAL A 250 13.51 40.55 -12.02
CA VAL A 250 13.40 39.20 -11.48
C VAL A 250 11.96 38.71 -11.60
N ASN A 251 11.80 37.71 -12.46
CA ASN A 251 10.56 36.96 -12.62
C ASN A 251 10.45 35.88 -11.52
N ALA A 252 9.51 36.04 -10.59
CA ALA A 252 9.30 35.08 -9.50
C ALA A 252 8.90 33.66 -10.01
N THR A 253 8.20 33.57 -11.15
CA THR A 253 7.85 32.28 -11.78
C THR A 253 9.08 31.57 -12.32
N LEU A 254 10.06 32.32 -12.87
CA LEU A 254 11.34 31.76 -13.31
C LEU A 254 12.22 31.31 -12.13
N ALA A 255 12.23 32.08 -11.03
CA ALA A 255 12.90 31.67 -9.81
C ALA A 255 12.33 30.35 -9.26
N LEU A 256 10.99 30.24 -9.18
CA LEU A 256 10.30 29.00 -8.80
C LEU A 256 10.57 27.84 -9.77
N ALA A 257 10.63 28.08 -11.09
CA ALA A 257 10.96 27.04 -12.06
C ALA A 257 12.38 26.49 -11.85
N ARG A 258 13.36 27.37 -11.62
CA ARG A 258 14.75 26.97 -11.31
C ARG A 258 14.83 26.22 -9.98
N ALA A 259 14.10 26.67 -8.97
CA ALA A 259 13.99 25.99 -7.68
C ALA A 259 13.43 24.56 -7.84
N ALA A 260 12.36 24.41 -8.62
CA ALA A 260 11.77 23.11 -8.91
C ALA A 260 12.74 22.15 -9.62
N VAL A 261 13.44 22.63 -10.65
CA VAL A 261 14.47 21.83 -11.35
C VAL A 261 15.63 21.46 -10.43
N ARG A 262 16.11 22.40 -9.62
CA ARG A 262 17.20 22.20 -8.66
C ARG A 262 16.83 21.17 -7.59
N THR A 263 15.73 21.40 -6.87
CA THR A 263 15.26 20.50 -5.80
C THR A 263 14.87 19.13 -6.32
N PHE A 264 14.24 19.03 -7.51
CA PHE A 264 13.96 17.72 -8.09
C PHE A 264 15.24 16.93 -8.39
N ARG A 265 16.29 17.59 -8.91
CA ARG A 265 17.59 16.94 -9.17
C ARG A 265 18.37 16.59 -7.91
N GLU A 266 18.30 17.42 -6.88
CA GLU A 266 18.83 17.10 -5.55
C GLU A 266 18.13 15.87 -4.96
N LEU A 267 16.81 15.77 -5.13
CA LEU A 267 16.05 14.57 -4.79
C LEU A 267 16.48 13.39 -5.65
N GLU A 268 16.51 13.48 -6.98
CA GLU A 268 16.96 12.39 -7.88
C GLU A 268 18.35 11.86 -7.52
N ALA A 269 19.32 12.75 -7.30
CA ALA A 269 20.70 12.40 -6.96
C ALA A 269 20.85 11.85 -5.54
N ALA A 270 19.97 12.22 -4.61
CA ALA A 270 19.90 11.54 -3.33
C ALA A 270 19.47 10.08 -3.57
N PRO A 271 20.14 9.09 -2.94
CA PRO A 271 19.66 7.71 -2.99
C PRO A 271 18.18 7.71 -2.59
N ALA A 272 17.36 6.93 -3.31
CA ALA A 272 15.99 6.72 -2.88
C ALA A 272 16.02 6.35 -1.39
N PRO A 273 15.20 7.00 -0.52
CA PRO A 273 15.19 6.67 0.89
C PRO A 273 14.97 5.16 0.97
N ALA A 274 15.95 4.43 1.49
CA ALA A 274 16.04 3.00 1.27
C ALA A 274 14.71 2.38 1.69
N ALA A 275 13.92 1.94 0.69
CA ALA A 275 12.76 1.12 0.94
C ALA A 275 13.32 -0.09 1.66
N GLU A 276 13.03 -0.20 2.96
CA GLU A 276 13.80 -1.05 3.89
C GLU A 276 13.82 -2.47 3.33
N ALA A 277 14.91 -2.85 2.67
CA ALA A 277 14.90 -4.00 1.78
C ALA A 277 14.81 -5.26 2.64
N GLY A 278 13.70 -5.99 2.52
CA GLY A 278 13.39 -7.11 3.41
C GLY A 278 12.66 -6.74 4.71
N ARG A 279 12.22 -5.49 4.93
CA ARG A 279 11.32 -5.16 6.06
C ARG A 279 10.01 -5.91 5.90
N ARG A 280 9.80 -6.89 6.78
CA ARG A 280 8.53 -7.59 6.96
C ARG A 280 7.65 -6.86 7.97
N GLY A 281 6.39 -7.24 8.00
CA GLY A 281 5.35 -6.64 8.81
C GLY A 281 4.00 -7.16 8.35
N ARG A 282 2.96 -6.87 9.12
CA ARG A 282 1.59 -7.24 8.75
C ARG A 282 1.09 -6.31 7.66
N PHE A 283 0.12 -6.76 6.88
CA PHE A 283 -0.45 -6.01 5.75
C PHE A 283 -0.87 -4.58 6.13
N ARG A 284 -1.48 -4.41 7.31
CA ARG A 284 -1.91 -3.09 7.84
C ARG A 284 -0.78 -2.20 8.34
N ASP A 285 0.39 -2.74 8.70
CA ASP A 285 1.53 -1.96 9.21
C ASP A 285 2.10 -1.02 8.14
N PHE A 286 1.81 -1.31 6.87
CA PHE A 286 2.18 -0.50 5.71
C PHE A 286 1.13 0.57 5.33
N GLY A 287 0.05 0.69 6.11
CA GLY A 287 -1.07 1.62 5.89
C GLY A 287 -2.19 1.07 5.01
N LEU A 288 -2.07 -0.17 4.54
CA LEU A 288 -3.03 -0.82 3.65
C LEU A 288 -4.26 -1.35 4.41
N LYS A 289 -5.38 -1.55 3.71
CA LYS A 289 -6.63 -2.06 4.29
C LYS A 289 -7.37 -2.95 3.31
N THR A 290 -7.89 -4.09 3.78
CA THR A 290 -8.88 -4.91 3.06
C THR A 290 -10.25 -4.72 3.71
N GLY A 291 -11.28 -4.58 2.88
CA GLY A 291 -12.65 -4.43 3.33
C GLY A 291 -12.93 -3.17 4.15
N ILE A 292 -14.05 -3.20 4.88
CA ILE A 292 -14.58 -2.04 5.63
C ILE A 292 -14.68 -2.27 7.14
N LEU A 293 -14.63 -3.52 7.61
CA LEU A 293 -14.79 -3.82 9.03
C LEU A 293 -13.45 -3.62 9.79
N PRO A 294 -13.48 -3.13 11.04
CA PRO A 294 -12.28 -3.04 11.86
C PRO A 294 -11.84 -4.45 12.33
N PRO A 295 -10.54 -4.73 12.44
CA PRO A 295 -10.06 -5.93 13.10
C PRO A 295 -10.29 -5.88 14.62
N GLY A 296 -10.17 -7.04 15.27
CA GLY A 296 -10.02 -7.13 16.71
C GLY A 296 -8.67 -6.58 17.20
N LYS A 297 -8.42 -6.71 18.51
CA LYS A 297 -7.24 -6.13 19.20
C LYS A 297 -5.91 -6.63 18.61
N TRP A 298 -5.84 -7.93 18.32
CA TRP A 298 -4.65 -8.60 17.82
C TRP A 298 -4.66 -8.75 16.30
N ASN A 299 -5.81 -8.48 15.65
CA ASN A 299 -6.07 -8.82 14.26
C ASN A 299 -5.68 -10.28 13.98
N ALA A 300 -6.23 -11.20 14.77
CA ALA A 300 -5.87 -12.62 14.76
C ALA A 300 -7.05 -13.50 15.19
N ILE A 301 -7.02 -14.79 14.88
CA ILE A 301 -8.09 -15.74 15.24
C ILE A 301 -8.37 -15.78 16.76
N THR A 302 -7.34 -15.52 17.55
CA THR A 302 -7.32 -15.39 19.02
C THR A 302 -8.02 -14.14 19.57
N ASP A 303 -8.50 -13.22 18.71
CA ASP A 303 -9.46 -12.17 19.11
C ASP A 303 -10.83 -12.76 19.47
N VAL A 304 -11.17 -13.94 18.94
CA VAL A 304 -12.37 -14.67 19.35
C VAL A 304 -12.13 -15.24 20.74
N ALA A 305 -12.97 -14.86 21.69
CA ALA A 305 -12.81 -15.21 23.10
C ALA A 305 -12.70 -16.74 23.30
N GLY A 306 -11.69 -17.14 24.07
CA GLY A 306 -11.36 -18.54 24.35
C GLY A 306 -10.38 -19.17 23.35
N VAL A 307 -10.23 -18.66 22.12
CA VAL A 307 -9.36 -19.29 21.12
C VAL A 307 -7.89 -19.12 21.49
N GLU A 308 -7.16 -20.24 21.41
CA GLU A 308 -5.71 -20.30 21.66
C GLU A 308 -5.00 -20.95 20.46
N VAL A 309 -3.81 -20.47 20.11
CA VAL A 309 -2.98 -21.01 19.04
C VAL A 309 -1.59 -21.32 19.56
N GLY A 310 -1.08 -22.50 19.23
CA GLY A 310 0.27 -22.94 19.55
C GLY A 310 0.98 -23.52 18.33
N GLN A 311 2.29 -23.39 18.26
CA GLN A 311 3.08 -23.70 17.06
C GLN A 311 4.39 -24.40 17.44
N VAL A 312 4.81 -25.35 16.59
CA VAL A 312 6.15 -25.94 16.61
C VAL A 312 6.74 -25.87 15.20
N THR A 313 7.81 -25.11 15.06
CA THR A 313 8.55 -24.88 13.81
C THR A 313 9.76 -25.81 13.76
N LEU A 314 9.88 -26.63 12.71
CA LEU A 314 11.00 -27.55 12.48
C LEU A 314 11.84 -27.07 11.29
N ILE A 315 13.02 -26.56 11.60
CA ILE A 315 14.05 -26.16 10.64
C ILE A 315 15.33 -26.90 11.01
N GLU A 316 15.58 -28.05 10.38
CA GLU A 316 16.76 -28.88 10.65
C GLU A 316 17.63 -29.02 9.39
N GLY A 317 18.92 -28.68 9.51
CA GLY A 317 19.88 -28.76 8.41
C GLY A 317 19.41 -28.01 7.16
N THR A 318 19.71 -28.57 5.99
CA THR A 318 19.27 -28.05 4.68
C THR A 318 17.85 -28.47 4.31
N ASP A 319 17.37 -29.61 4.81
CA ASP A 319 16.26 -30.33 4.17
C ASP A 319 14.93 -30.36 4.95
N VAL A 320 14.90 -30.09 6.26
CA VAL A 320 13.64 -30.06 7.02
C VAL A 320 13.13 -28.64 7.13
N ARG A 321 11.92 -28.38 6.61
CA ARG A 321 11.21 -27.09 6.65
C ARG A 321 9.72 -27.35 6.87
N THR A 322 9.31 -27.68 8.08
CA THR A 322 7.92 -28.07 8.36
C THR A 322 7.52 -27.78 9.80
N GLY A 323 6.37 -28.27 10.26
CA GLY A 323 5.98 -28.14 11.65
C GLY A 323 4.52 -28.48 11.91
N VAL A 324 4.02 -27.94 13.00
CA VAL A 324 2.67 -28.14 13.50
C VAL A 324 2.09 -26.79 13.94
N THR A 325 0.83 -26.54 13.61
CA THR A 325 0.03 -25.44 14.17
C THR A 325 -1.21 -26.05 14.82
N ALA A 326 -1.38 -25.84 16.12
CA ALA A 326 -2.53 -26.31 16.90
C ALA A 326 -3.44 -25.13 17.25
N ILE A 327 -4.76 -25.35 17.16
CA ILE A 327 -5.79 -24.33 17.37
C ILE A 327 -6.84 -24.93 18.32
N LEU A 328 -6.97 -24.36 19.51
CA LEU A 328 -7.91 -24.79 20.53
C LEU A 328 -9.11 -23.83 20.53
N PRO A 329 -10.34 -24.31 20.32
CA PRO A 329 -11.55 -23.50 20.50
C PRO A 329 -11.74 -22.96 21.93
N HIS A 330 -11.18 -23.64 22.93
CA HIS A 330 -10.98 -23.16 24.30
C HIS A 330 -9.93 -24.02 25.01
N GLY A 331 -9.25 -23.47 26.02
CA GLY A 331 -8.27 -24.18 26.86
C GLY A 331 -8.87 -25.19 27.86
N GLY A 332 -10.07 -25.71 27.60
CA GLY A 332 -10.74 -26.73 28.42
C GLY A 332 -10.69 -28.12 27.78
N ASN A 333 -11.29 -29.12 28.44
CA ASN A 333 -11.41 -30.46 27.88
C ASN A 333 -12.49 -30.50 26.80
N LEU A 334 -12.08 -30.23 25.55
CA LEU A 334 -12.94 -30.21 24.36
C LEU A 334 -13.73 -31.51 24.13
N PHE A 335 -13.26 -32.64 24.64
CA PHE A 335 -14.00 -33.89 24.50
C PHE A 335 -15.23 -33.90 25.42
N GLN A 336 -15.12 -33.31 26.60
CA GLN A 336 -16.21 -33.21 27.58
C GLN A 336 -17.13 -32.01 27.30
N ASP A 337 -16.59 -30.91 26.80
CA ASP A 337 -17.29 -29.67 26.46
C ASP A 337 -17.06 -29.34 24.98
N LYS A 338 -17.79 -30.01 24.08
CA LYS A 338 -17.59 -29.90 22.62
C LYS A 338 -18.11 -28.58 22.09
N VAL A 339 -17.49 -28.07 21.02
CA VAL A 339 -17.97 -26.88 20.29
C VAL A 339 -18.72 -27.26 19.02
N PRO A 340 -19.76 -26.50 18.60
CA PRO A 340 -20.38 -26.70 17.29
C PRO A 340 -19.40 -26.33 16.17
N ALA A 341 -19.43 -27.09 15.09
CA ALA A 341 -18.51 -26.93 13.96
C ALA A 341 -19.10 -27.39 12.63
N ALA A 342 -18.43 -27.04 11.54
CA ALA A 342 -18.70 -27.52 10.20
C ALA A 342 -17.41 -27.53 9.36
N VAL A 343 -17.39 -28.39 8.33
CA VAL A 343 -16.39 -28.37 7.26
C VAL A 343 -17.04 -27.91 5.97
N HIS A 344 -16.31 -27.13 5.17
CA HIS A 344 -16.63 -26.89 3.77
C HIS A 344 -15.42 -27.20 2.89
N VAL A 345 -15.59 -28.12 1.96
CA VAL A 345 -14.60 -28.44 0.92
C VAL A 345 -14.84 -27.51 -0.29
N ALA A 346 -13.86 -26.66 -0.61
CA ALA A 346 -13.88 -25.82 -1.80
C ALA A 346 -13.25 -26.55 -3.00
N ASN A 347 -12.11 -27.23 -2.80
CA ASN A 347 -11.58 -28.22 -3.74
C ASN A 347 -10.90 -29.37 -2.99
N GLY A 348 -11.29 -30.61 -3.31
CA GLY A 348 -11.01 -31.80 -2.49
C GLY A 348 -9.63 -32.45 -2.66
N PHE A 349 -8.62 -31.75 -3.16
CA PHE A 349 -7.30 -32.33 -3.47
C PHE A 349 -6.35 -32.39 -2.25
N GLY A 350 -6.85 -32.76 -1.07
CA GLY A 350 -6.07 -32.80 0.18
C GLY A 350 -6.42 -33.97 1.10
N LYS A 351 -6.02 -33.89 2.37
CA LYS A 351 -6.47 -34.79 3.44
C LYS A 351 -6.91 -33.98 4.66
N LEU A 352 -8.17 -34.17 5.06
CA LEU A 352 -8.71 -33.65 6.31
C LEU A 352 -9.23 -34.82 7.15
N ALA A 353 -8.43 -35.27 8.11
CA ALA A 353 -8.87 -36.27 9.08
C ALA A 353 -9.99 -35.69 9.95
N GLY A 354 -10.97 -36.53 10.30
CA GLY A 354 -12.13 -36.14 11.11
C GLY A 354 -13.29 -35.49 10.33
N GLN A 355 -13.12 -35.13 9.04
CA GLN A 355 -14.15 -34.46 8.22
C GLN A 355 -15.54 -35.10 8.34
N SER A 356 -15.65 -36.41 8.10
CA SER A 356 -16.95 -37.10 8.05
C SER A 356 -17.70 -37.08 9.38
N GLN A 357 -17.00 -37.00 10.52
CA GLN A 357 -17.65 -36.93 11.82
C GLN A 357 -18.08 -35.49 12.16
N VAL A 358 -17.32 -34.48 11.73
CA VAL A 358 -17.74 -33.07 11.83
C VAL A 358 -18.95 -32.78 10.93
N GLU A 359 -19.02 -33.40 9.75
CA GLU A 359 -20.17 -33.29 8.84
C GLU A 359 -21.43 -33.99 9.40
N GLU A 360 -21.28 -35.18 9.99
CA GLU A 360 -22.40 -35.95 10.57
C GLU A 360 -22.91 -35.35 11.90
N LEU A 361 -22.01 -34.98 12.82
CA LEU A 361 -22.36 -34.57 14.19
C LEU A 361 -22.31 -33.05 14.42
N GLY A 362 -21.78 -32.28 13.46
CA GLY A 362 -21.76 -30.81 13.55
C GLY A 362 -20.97 -30.25 14.73
N SER A 363 -19.91 -30.94 15.18
CA SER A 363 -19.14 -30.56 16.38
C SER A 363 -17.66 -30.96 16.31
N LEU A 364 -16.82 -30.30 17.13
CA LEU A 364 -15.43 -30.67 17.39
C LEU A 364 -15.31 -31.19 18.83
N GLU A 365 -14.69 -32.36 18.97
CA GLU A 365 -14.32 -32.98 20.25
C GLU A 365 -12.81 -33.01 20.51
N THR A 366 -12.02 -32.50 19.57
CA THR A 366 -10.57 -32.34 19.65
C THR A 366 -10.15 -30.96 19.15
N PRO A 367 -9.02 -30.41 19.61
CA PRO A 367 -8.39 -29.26 18.97
C PRO A 367 -8.08 -29.53 17.49
N ILE A 368 -8.03 -28.48 16.67
CA ILE A 368 -7.66 -28.60 15.25
C ILE A 368 -6.13 -28.57 15.16
N VAL A 369 -5.54 -29.52 14.42
CA VAL A 369 -4.11 -29.51 14.12
C VAL A 369 -3.87 -29.41 12.62
N LEU A 370 -3.02 -28.47 12.21
CA LEU A 370 -2.52 -28.36 10.85
C LEU A 370 -1.06 -28.82 10.80
N THR A 371 -0.67 -29.50 9.72
CA THR A 371 0.71 -29.94 9.45
C THR A 371 0.92 -30.14 7.93
N ASN A 372 1.82 -31.03 7.51
CA ASN A 372 2.03 -31.38 6.11
C ASN A 372 1.38 -32.71 5.69
N THR A 373 1.25 -32.91 4.37
CA THR A 373 0.54 -34.03 3.75
C THR A 373 0.87 -35.42 4.30
N LEU A 374 2.15 -35.71 4.57
CA LEU A 374 2.58 -37.05 5.00
C LEU A 374 2.63 -37.20 6.53
N ASN A 375 2.30 -36.15 7.28
CA ASN A 375 2.30 -36.11 8.73
C ASN A 375 0.90 -35.97 9.36
N VAL A 376 -0.18 -35.94 8.57
CA VAL A 376 -1.57 -35.98 9.08
C VAL A 376 -1.79 -37.12 10.08
N SER A 377 -1.22 -38.31 9.83
CA SER A 377 -1.31 -39.44 10.76
C SER A 377 -0.61 -39.18 12.10
N GLN A 378 0.47 -38.39 12.14
CA GLN A 378 1.16 -38.00 13.37
C GLN A 378 0.39 -36.90 14.12
N ALA A 379 -0.30 -36.02 13.40
CA ALA A 379 -1.25 -35.06 13.98
C ALA A 379 -2.44 -35.77 14.64
N VAL A 380 -3.04 -36.76 13.96
CA VAL A 380 -4.11 -37.60 14.51
C VAL A 380 -3.65 -38.35 15.76
N GLU A 381 -2.49 -39.01 15.71
CA GLU A 381 -1.90 -39.72 16.85
C GLU A 381 -1.69 -38.81 18.07
N GLY A 382 -1.06 -37.64 17.87
CA GLY A 382 -0.86 -36.66 18.96
C GLY A 382 -2.15 -36.05 19.50
N LEU A 383 -3.19 -35.90 18.68
CA LEU A 383 -4.52 -35.46 19.14
C LEU A 383 -5.24 -36.54 19.96
N ILE A 384 -5.08 -37.82 19.60
CA ILE A 384 -5.60 -38.95 20.39
C ILE A 384 -4.89 -39.00 21.75
N GLU A 385 -3.55 -38.94 21.77
CA GLU A 385 -2.76 -38.90 23.00
C GLU A 385 -3.14 -37.72 23.90
N TYR A 386 -3.27 -36.52 23.33
CA TYR A 386 -3.70 -35.32 24.07
C TYR A 386 -5.09 -35.48 24.69
N THR A 387 -6.02 -36.07 23.93
CA THR A 387 -7.42 -36.20 24.36
C THR A 387 -7.54 -37.24 25.48
N LEU A 388 -6.95 -38.43 25.30
CA LEU A 388 -7.02 -39.50 26.30
C LEU A 388 -6.26 -39.18 27.60
N ALA A 389 -5.26 -38.28 27.56
CA ALA A 389 -4.51 -37.86 28.73
C ALA A 389 -5.20 -36.79 29.59
N GLN A 390 -6.33 -36.22 29.18
CA GLN A 390 -7.03 -35.17 29.93
C GLN A 390 -7.92 -35.75 31.05
N PRO A 391 -7.97 -35.10 32.23
CA PRO A 391 -8.89 -35.49 33.29
C PRO A 391 -10.36 -35.52 32.84
N GLY A 392 -11.08 -36.56 33.25
CA GLY A 392 -12.46 -36.84 32.82
C GLY A 392 -12.57 -37.72 31.59
N ASN A 393 -11.47 -38.04 30.90
CA ASN A 393 -11.47 -38.90 29.70
C ASN A 393 -11.04 -40.35 29.98
N GLU A 394 -11.00 -40.78 31.25
CA GLU A 394 -10.48 -42.09 31.68
C GLU A 394 -11.24 -43.29 31.09
N ASN A 395 -12.50 -43.10 30.71
CA ASN A 395 -13.37 -44.10 30.11
C ASN A 395 -13.52 -43.97 28.58
N VAL A 396 -12.84 -43.01 27.94
CA VAL A 396 -12.98 -42.72 26.51
C VAL A 396 -12.32 -43.83 25.67
N ARG A 397 -13.05 -44.30 24.66
CA ARG A 397 -12.63 -45.42 23.78
C ARG A 397 -12.56 -45.06 22.29
N SER A 398 -13.01 -43.87 21.93
CA SER A 398 -12.99 -43.33 20.57
C SER A 398 -12.72 -41.85 20.64
N VAL A 399 -11.83 -41.36 19.77
CA VAL A 399 -11.45 -39.95 19.67
C VAL A 399 -11.38 -39.59 18.19
N ASN A 400 -12.14 -38.58 17.80
CA ASN A 400 -12.23 -38.11 16.43
C ASN A 400 -11.34 -36.88 16.27
N ALA A 401 -10.06 -37.15 15.99
CA ALA A 401 -9.04 -36.14 15.76
C ALA A 401 -9.27 -35.38 14.45
N VAL A 402 -9.29 -34.04 14.51
CA VAL A 402 -9.40 -33.18 13.33
C VAL A 402 -8.03 -32.64 12.92
N ALA A 403 -7.49 -33.16 11.82
CA ALA A 403 -6.17 -32.79 11.32
C ALA A 403 -6.16 -32.49 9.82
N GLY A 404 -5.71 -31.29 9.45
CA GLY A 404 -5.59 -30.80 8.07
C GLY A 404 -4.15 -30.60 7.60
N GLU A 405 -3.96 -30.39 6.30
CA GLU A 405 -2.61 -30.33 5.69
C GLU A 405 -2.47 -29.42 4.47
N THR A 406 -1.23 -29.01 4.21
CA THR A 406 -0.79 -28.60 2.87
C THR A 406 0.54 -29.29 2.51
N ASN A 407 0.91 -29.30 1.23
CA ASN A 407 2.12 -29.99 0.77
C ASN A 407 3.36 -29.08 0.75
N ASP A 408 4.26 -29.27 1.73
CA ASP A 408 5.52 -28.54 1.86
C ASP A 408 6.72 -29.17 1.11
N GLY A 409 6.50 -30.22 0.31
CA GLY A 409 7.55 -31.01 -0.35
C GLY A 409 8.44 -30.25 -1.36
N PHE A 410 8.16 -28.97 -1.63
CA PHE A 410 9.06 -28.09 -2.38
C PHE A 410 10.24 -27.57 -1.54
N LEU A 411 10.05 -27.28 -0.25
CA LEU A 411 11.11 -26.81 0.65
C LEU A 411 11.50 -27.86 1.69
N ASN A 412 10.68 -28.88 1.89
CA ASN A 412 10.85 -29.91 2.91
C ASN A 412 11.15 -31.29 2.29
N ASP A 413 12.00 -32.08 2.93
CA ASP A 413 12.01 -33.54 2.75
C ASP A 413 10.77 -34.12 3.46
N ILE A 414 9.64 -34.00 2.78
CA ILE A 414 8.35 -34.50 3.26
C ILE A 414 8.37 -36.03 3.46
N ARG A 415 9.25 -36.75 2.75
CA ARG A 415 9.37 -38.22 2.84
C ARG A 415 10.09 -38.68 4.10
N ARG A 416 11.02 -37.88 4.64
CA ARG A 416 11.62 -38.11 5.98
C ARG A 416 10.58 -38.10 7.11
N ARG A 417 9.41 -37.50 6.89
CA ARG A 417 8.31 -37.38 7.88
C ARG A 417 8.83 -36.98 9.26
N PRO A 418 9.38 -35.75 9.45
CA PRO A 418 10.07 -35.39 10.69
C PRO A 418 9.13 -35.01 11.85
N VAL A 419 7.86 -34.71 11.59
CA VAL A 419 6.86 -34.44 12.63
C VAL A 419 6.54 -35.72 13.43
N ARG A 420 6.39 -35.59 14.75
CA ARG A 420 6.10 -36.67 15.71
C ARG A 420 4.91 -36.25 16.59
N PRO A 421 4.19 -37.19 17.23
CA PRO A 421 3.12 -36.87 18.19
C PRO A 421 3.59 -35.91 19.30
N ALA A 422 4.83 -36.06 19.78
CA ALA A 422 5.45 -35.16 20.74
C ALA A 422 5.48 -33.67 20.29
N HIS A 423 5.66 -33.39 19.00
CA HIS A 423 5.61 -32.01 18.47
C HIS A 423 4.17 -31.46 18.47
N VAL A 424 3.17 -32.33 18.31
CA VAL A 424 1.74 -31.99 18.39
C VAL A 424 1.36 -31.69 19.83
N LEU A 425 1.77 -32.54 20.78
CA LEU A 425 1.60 -32.31 22.21
C LEU A 425 2.30 -31.02 22.68
N GLN A 426 3.49 -30.73 22.15
CA GLN A 426 4.20 -29.48 22.42
C GLN A 426 3.44 -28.27 21.89
N ALA A 427 2.94 -28.31 20.65
CA ALA A 427 2.13 -27.22 20.08
C ALA A 427 0.84 -26.99 20.88
N LEU A 428 0.16 -28.06 21.29
CA LEU A 428 -1.05 -27.98 22.11
C LEU A 428 -0.79 -27.38 23.50
N ARG A 429 0.31 -27.77 24.15
CA ARG A 429 0.71 -27.24 25.47
C ARG A 429 1.28 -25.82 25.42
N SER A 430 1.78 -25.36 24.27
CA SER A 430 2.27 -23.99 24.07
C SER A 430 1.19 -23.04 23.57
N ALA A 431 -0.04 -23.52 23.34
CA ALA A 431 -1.12 -22.71 22.84
C ALA A 431 -1.51 -21.60 23.83
N ALA A 432 -1.73 -20.40 23.31
CA ALA A 432 -2.18 -19.26 24.08
C ALA A 432 -3.06 -18.33 23.22
N SER A 433 -3.87 -17.50 23.89
CA SER A 433 -4.49 -16.33 23.27
C SER A 433 -3.48 -15.17 23.16
N GLY A 434 -3.83 -14.11 22.43
CA GLY A 434 -2.92 -13.00 22.13
C GLY A 434 -2.38 -13.02 20.69
N PRO A 435 -1.28 -12.30 20.40
CA PRO A 435 -0.65 -12.30 19.08
C PRO A 435 -0.27 -13.72 18.62
N VAL A 436 -0.51 -14.02 17.36
CA VAL A 436 -0.13 -15.29 16.71
C VAL A 436 1.02 -15.02 15.74
N ALA A 437 2.03 -15.88 15.72
CA ALA A 437 3.13 -15.77 14.76
C ALA A 437 2.70 -16.21 13.35
N GLU A 438 3.22 -15.52 12.34
CA GLU A 438 2.85 -15.62 10.93
C GLU A 438 4.09 -15.84 10.04
N GLY A 439 3.89 -16.11 8.76
CA GLY A 439 4.96 -16.44 7.82
C GLY A 439 5.51 -17.85 8.07
N ASN A 440 6.84 -17.96 8.21
CA ASN A 440 7.61 -19.21 8.14
C ASN A 440 7.57 -20.05 9.44
N VAL A 441 6.40 -20.23 10.03
CA VAL A 441 6.23 -20.84 11.36
C VAL A 441 5.23 -21.99 11.35
N GLY A 442 5.35 -22.88 12.35
CA GLY A 442 4.44 -24.00 12.55
C GLY A 442 4.29 -24.85 11.29
N ALA A 443 3.05 -25.16 10.93
CA ALA A 443 2.75 -25.92 9.71
C ALA A 443 2.98 -25.15 8.40
N GLY A 444 3.10 -23.81 8.44
CA GLY A 444 3.42 -22.97 7.29
C GLY A 444 4.92 -22.90 6.93
N THR A 445 5.79 -23.52 7.74
CA THR A 445 7.25 -23.36 7.62
C THR A 445 7.77 -23.56 6.20
N GLY A 446 7.43 -24.66 5.51
CA GLY A 446 7.91 -24.96 4.15
C GLY A 446 6.94 -24.64 3.01
N THR A 447 5.86 -23.89 3.25
CA THR A 447 4.83 -23.69 2.22
C THR A 447 5.13 -22.55 1.24
N VAL A 448 4.55 -22.64 0.04
CA VAL A 448 4.78 -21.74 -1.10
C VAL A 448 3.43 -21.24 -1.63
N CYS A 449 3.24 -19.93 -1.76
CA CYS A 449 1.98 -19.32 -2.18
C CYS A 449 2.22 -18.27 -3.28
N PHE A 450 1.46 -18.35 -4.38
CA PHE A 450 1.66 -17.58 -5.62
C PHE A 450 3.11 -17.60 -6.17
N GLY A 451 3.85 -18.68 -5.91
CA GLY A 451 5.27 -18.81 -6.27
C GLY A 451 6.22 -18.03 -5.36
N PHE A 452 5.72 -17.20 -4.44
CA PHE A 452 6.47 -16.61 -3.33
C PHE A 452 6.41 -17.51 -2.10
N LYS A 453 7.16 -17.18 -1.05
CA LYS A 453 7.05 -17.88 0.22
C LYS A 453 5.67 -17.62 0.83
N GLY A 454 4.95 -18.70 1.16
CA GLY A 454 3.69 -18.66 1.92
C GLY A 454 3.94 -18.95 3.40
N GLY A 455 2.90 -19.30 4.15
CA GLY A 455 3.06 -19.71 5.53
C GLY A 455 1.77 -19.75 6.34
N ILE A 456 1.89 -19.51 7.64
CA ILE A 456 0.74 -19.18 8.48
C ILE A 456 0.39 -17.71 8.30
N GLY A 457 -0.89 -17.37 8.31
CA GLY A 457 -1.35 -15.98 8.45
C GLY A 457 -2.68 -15.94 9.18
N THR A 458 -3.00 -14.81 9.80
CA THR A 458 -4.25 -14.66 10.56
C THR A 458 -4.80 -13.25 10.46
N SER A 459 -6.09 -13.11 10.71
CA SER A 459 -6.79 -11.83 10.78
C SER A 459 -8.08 -12.00 11.59
N SER A 460 -8.71 -10.90 11.96
CA SER A 460 -10.05 -10.91 12.54
C SER A 460 -10.87 -9.72 12.04
N ARG A 461 -12.17 -9.74 12.32
CA ARG A 461 -13.09 -8.61 12.21
C ARG A 461 -14.00 -8.59 13.43
N ALA A 462 -14.14 -7.42 14.04
CA ALA A 462 -15.08 -7.16 15.12
C ALA A 462 -16.31 -6.45 14.57
N LEU A 463 -17.50 -7.02 14.80
CA LEU A 463 -18.76 -6.38 14.42
C LEU A 463 -19.12 -5.26 15.41
N PRO A 464 -19.74 -4.16 14.95
CA PRO A 464 -20.33 -3.17 15.84
C PRO A 464 -21.38 -3.79 16.78
N ALA A 465 -21.51 -3.28 18.01
CA ALA A 465 -22.49 -3.77 18.99
C ALA A 465 -23.94 -3.84 18.48
N LYS A 466 -24.33 -2.91 17.59
CA LYS A 466 -25.65 -2.90 16.93
C LYS A 466 -25.90 -4.07 15.96
N LEU A 467 -24.86 -4.85 15.62
CA LEU A 467 -24.87 -6.06 14.80
C LEU A 467 -24.45 -7.29 15.63
N GLY A 468 -24.76 -7.28 16.94
CA GLY A 468 -24.44 -8.35 17.89
C GLY A 468 -23.09 -8.24 18.59
N GLY A 469 -22.17 -7.40 18.11
CA GLY A 469 -20.84 -7.22 18.73
C GLY A 469 -19.87 -8.39 18.56
N TYR A 470 -20.23 -9.39 17.75
CA TYR A 470 -19.47 -10.62 17.56
C TYR A 470 -18.14 -10.41 16.85
N THR A 471 -17.19 -11.30 17.13
CA THR A 471 -15.90 -11.39 16.44
C THR A 471 -15.91 -12.56 15.46
N VAL A 472 -15.33 -12.37 14.28
CA VAL A 472 -14.93 -13.47 13.38
C VAL A 472 -13.41 -13.45 13.24
N GLY A 473 -12.77 -14.53 13.63
CA GLY A 473 -11.33 -14.75 13.51
C GLY A 473 -11.03 -15.76 12.40
N VAL A 474 -9.93 -15.57 11.67
CA VAL A 474 -9.48 -16.50 10.63
C VAL A 474 -7.98 -16.77 10.75
N LEU A 475 -7.59 -18.04 10.62
CA LEU A 475 -6.19 -18.46 10.46
C LEU A 475 -6.09 -19.30 9.18
N VAL A 476 -5.05 -19.07 8.39
CA VAL A 476 -4.77 -19.80 7.15
C VAL A 476 -3.38 -20.43 7.17
N GLN A 477 -3.24 -21.55 6.47
CA GLN A 477 -1.96 -22.13 6.04
C GLN A 477 -1.92 -22.08 4.51
N THR A 478 -1.19 -21.10 3.97
CA THR A 478 -1.18 -20.79 2.53
C THR A 478 -0.13 -21.64 1.81
N ASN A 479 -0.57 -22.36 0.76
CA ASN A 479 0.32 -23.18 -0.07
C ASN A 479 -0.21 -23.32 -1.53
N TYR A 480 -0.82 -22.28 -2.10
CA TYR A 480 -1.57 -22.39 -3.37
C TYR A 480 -1.16 -21.32 -4.39
N GLY A 481 -1.46 -21.58 -5.67
CA GLY A 481 -1.13 -20.71 -6.80
C GLY A 481 -2.31 -19.87 -7.33
N GLY A 482 -2.05 -19.10 -8.39
CA GLY A 482 -3.04 -18.23 -9.04
C GLY A 482 -2.40 -16.95 -9.59
N VAL A 483 -3.18 -15.89 -9.72
CA VAL A 483 -2.69 -14.57 -10.15
C VAL A 483 -2.85 -13.60 -8.98
N LEU A 484 -1.79 -13.41 -8.19
CA LEU A 484 -1.84 -12.66 -6.94
C LEU A 484 -2.50 -11.29 -7.10
N GLN A 485 -3.52 -11.04 -6.30
CA GLN A 485 -4.19 -9.76 -6.11
C GLN A 485 -3.91 -9.27 -4.69
N VAL A 486 -3.62 -7.98 -4.52
CA VAL A 486 -3.40 -7.37 -3.20
C VAL A 486 -4.23 -6.10 -3.12
N ALA A 487 -5.21 -6.06 -2.21
CA ALA A 487 -6.17 -4.97 -2.08
C ALA A 487 -6.99 -4.64 -3.36
N GLY A 488 -7.08 -5.60 -4.29
CA GLY A 488 -7.71 -5.41 -5.62
C GLY A 488 -6.74 -4.99 -6.73
N GLU A 489 -5.47 -4.72 -6.41
CA GLU A 489 -4.44 -4.43 -7.41
C GLU A 489 -3.76 -5.71 -7.93
N PRO A 490 -3.43 -5.80 -9.24
CA PRO A 490 -2.92 -7.01 -9.89
C PRO A 490 -1.43 -7.24 -9.62
N ALA A 491 -1.08 -7.42 -8.35
CA ALA A 491 0.29 -7.55 -7.85
C ALA A 491 1.11 -8.64 -8.58
N GLY A 492 0.52 -9.79 -8.94
CA GLY A 492 1.18 -10.85 -9.69
C GLY A 492 1.57 -10.44 -11.13
N ILE A 493 0.88 -9.46 -11.71
CA ILE A 493 1.23 -8.87 -13.01
C ILE A 493 2.34 -7.85 -12.81
N LEU A 494 2.20 -6.94 -11.83
CA LEU A 494 3.20 -5.91 -11.50
C LEU A 494 4.57 -6.50 -11.12
N LEU A 495 4.57 -7.62 -10.41
CA LEU A 495 5.79 -8.33 -9.99
C LEU A 495 6.31 -9.33 -11.03
N ASP A 496 5.67 -9.42 -12.20
CA ASP A 496 5.99 -10.36 -13.27
C ASP A 496 6.05 -11.83 -12.78
N ARG A 497 5.11 -12.21 -11.92
CA ARG A 497 5.01 -13.54 -11.29
C ARG A 497 3.54 -13.94 -11.11
N HIS A 498 2.96 -14.55 -12.15
CA HIS A 498 1.56 -14.94 -12.22
C HIS A 498 1.37 -16.29 -12.92
N TYR A 499 0.31 -17.01 -12.58
CA TYR A 499 -0.05 -18.27 -13.23
C TYR A 499 -0.18 -18.13 -14.75
N LEU A 500 0.26 -19.16 -15.49
CA LEU A 500 0.38 -19.22 -16.95
C LEU A 500 1.29 -18.16 -17.61
N LYS A 501 1.92 -17.22 -16.86
CA LYS A 501 3.07 -16.44 -17.37
C LYS A 501 4.05 -17.39 -18.02
N ASP A 502 4.36 -18.39 -17.21
CA ASP A 502 5.27 -19.42 -17.58
C ASP A 502 4.62 -20.26 -18.66
N GLU A 503 3.43 -20.91 -18.55
CA GLU A 503 2.86 -21.85 -19.59
C GLU A 503 2.62 -21.32 -21.03
N LEU A 504 2.94 -20.07 -21.33
CA LEU A 504 3.38 -19.65 -22.68
C LEU A 504 4.84 -20.14 -23.00
N ALA A 505 5.39 -21.02 -22.15
CA ALA A 505 6.76 -21.56 -21.98
C ALA A 505 7.00 -22.56 -20.77
N GLY A 506 6.11 -22.73 -19.76
CA GLY A 506 6.03 -23.83 -18.73
C GLY A 506 6.00 -23.53 -17.19
N SER A 507 4.85 -23.51 -16.49
CA SER A 507 4.70 -23.80 -15.01
C SER A 507 3.26 -24.16 -14.53
N ARG A 508 3.12 -25.17 -13.65
CA ARG A 508 1.81 -25.65 -13.13
C ARG A 508 1.36 -24.94 -11.85
N ALA A 509 0.05 -24.74 -11.69
CA ALA A 509 -0.57 -24.37 -10.41
C ALA A 509 -1.14 -25.60 -9.66
N ASP A 510 -0.27 -26.26 -8.90
CA ASP A 510 -0.66 -27.20 -7.84
C ASP A 510 -0.57 -26.49 -6.47
N GLY A 511 -1.26 -26.97 -5.42
CA GLY A 511 -1.29 -26.26 -4.14
C GLY A 511 -2.08 -26.91 -3.01
N SER A 512 -2.41 -26.13 -1.98
CA SER A 512 -3.48 -26.33 -0.99
C SER A 512 -3.69 -25.06 -0.15
N CYS A 513 -4.85 -24.90 0.48
CA CYS A 513 -5.06 -23.92 1.54
C CYS A 513 -5.96 -24.49 2.65
N MET A 514 -5.44 -24.58 3.87
CA MET A 514 -6.27 -24.84 5.05
C MET A 514 -6.71 -23.51 5.65
N ILE A 515 -8.01 -23.33 5.82
CA ILE A 515 -8.62 -22.15 6.44
C ILE A 515 -9.38 -22.59 7.70
N VAL A 516 -9.14 -21.91 8.82
CA VAL A 516 -9.86 -22.13 10.07
C VAL A 516 -10.56 -20.82 10.46
N VAL A 517 -11.87 -20.88 10.68
CA VAL A 517 -12.74 -19.76 11.02
C VAL A 517 -13.32 -19.97 12.41
N ALA A 518 -13.11 -19.01 13.30
CA ALA A 518 -13.70 -18.98 14.63
C ALA A 518 -14.70 -17.82 14.74
N THR A 519 -15.73 -17.97 15.56
CA THR A 519 -16.60 -16.85 15.97
C THR A 519 -17.18 -17.07 17.36
N ASP A 520 -17.44 -16.00 18.09
CA ASP A 520 -18.18 -16.02 19.37
C ASP A 520 -19.71 -15.95 19.17
N ALA A 521 -20.19 -15.75 17.93
CA ALA A 521 -21.60 -15.77 17.58
C ALA A 521 -22.25 -17.15 17.85
N PRO A 522 -23.47 -17.21 18.41
CA PRO A 522 -24.13 -18.48 18.74
C PRO A 522 -24.68 -19.15 17.48
N LEU A 523 -23.85 -19.98 16.83
CA LEU A 523 -24.15 -20.67 15.57
C LEU A 523 -24.13 -22.19 15.72
N ARG A 524 -25.06 -22.89 15.06
CA ARG A 524 -24.99 -24.34 14.87
C ARG A 524 -24.33 -24.68 13.51
N ALA A 525 -24.03 -25.97 13.32
CA ALA A 525 -23.28 -26.50 12.18
C ALA A 525 -23.73 -25.96 10.81
N ARG A 526 -25.05 -25.92 10.53
CA ARG A 526 -25.61 -25.37 9.28
C ARG A 526 -25.17 -23.92 9.01
N ASN A 527 -25.15 -23.07 10.03
CA ASN A 527 -24.79 -21.67 9.90
C ASN A 527 -23.27 -21.46 9.91
N LEU A 528 -22.53 -22.35 10.58
CA LEU A 528 -21.06 -22.42 10.48
C LEU A 528 -20.60 -22.88 9.09
N GLU A 529 -21.28 -23.82 8.45
CA GLU A 529 -20.98 -24.24 7.07
C GLU A 529 -21.25 -23.10 6.06
N ARG A 530 -22.34 -22.33 6.28
CA ARG A 530 -22.62 -21.10 5.52
C ARG A 530 -21.53 -20.05 5.72
N LEU A 531 -20.98 -19.91 6.92
CA LEU A 531 -19.87 -19.01 7.25
C LEU A 531 -18.56 -19.47 6.58
N ALA A 532 -18.25 -20.77 6.66
CA ALA A 532 -17.09 -21.41 6.03
C ALA A 532 -17.04 -21.13 4.52
N LYS A 533 -18.18 -21.28 3.82
CA LYS A 533 -18.36 -20.94 2.40
C LYS A 533 -18.00 -19.48 2.04
N ARG A 534 -17.93 -18.56 3.00
CA ARG A 534 -17.60 -17.14 2.76
C ARG A 534 -16.11 -16.83 2.89
N ALA A 535 -15.38 -17.60 3.71
CA ALA A 535 -13.93 -17.47 3.78
C ALA A 535 -13.25 -17.79 2.43
N VAL A 536 -13.85 -18.70 1.64
CA VAL A 536 -13.45 -18.98 0.25
C VAL A 536 -13.50 -17.74 -0.66
N PHE A 537 -14.40 -16.79 -0.40
CA PHE A 537 -14.43 -15.52 -1.15
C PHE A 537 -13.23 -14.64 -0.82
N GLY A 538 -12.71 -14.69 0.41
CA GLY A 538 -11.45 -14.04 0.77
C GLY A 538 -10.27 -14.64 0.03
N LEU A 539 -10.21 -15.98 -0.05
CA LEU A 539 -9.23 -16.71 -0.85
C LEU A 539 -9.27 -16.29 -2.33
N ALA A 540 -10.47 -16.25 -2.93
CA ALA A 540 -10.67 -15.83 -4.32
C ALA A 540 -10.26 -14.36 -4.57
N ARG A 541 -10.51 -13.45 -3.63
CA ARG A 541 -10.09 -12.03 -3.74
C ARG A 541 -8.57 -11.84 -3.78
N THR A 542 -7.79 -12.79 -3.29
CA THR A 542 -6.32 -12.79 -3.45
C THR A 542 -5.84 -13.35 -4.79
N GLY A 543 -6.76 -13.83 -5.64
CA GLY A 543 -6.44 -14.36 -6.97
C GLY A 543 -6.31 -15.89 -7.03
N SER A 544 -6.82 -16.63 -6.04
CA SER A 544 -7.00 -18.08 -6.16
C SER A 544 -8.05 -18.41 -7.22
N VAL A 545 -7.79 -19.48 -7.97
CA VAL A 545 -8.73 -20.05 -8.96
C VAL A 545 -9.25 -21.43 -8.56
N GLY A 546 -8.89 -21.93 -7.37
CA GLY A 546 -9.22 -23.31 -6.94
C GLY A 546 -8.64 -24.34 -7.91
N SER A 547 -7.33 -24.29 -8.18
CA SER A 547 -6.71 -25.13 -9.21
C SER A 547 -6.85 -26.62 -8.87
N ASN A 548 -6.91 -27.47 -9.91
CA ASN A 548 -7.20 -28.91 -9.76
C ASN A 548 -6.36 -29.59 -8.68
N GLY A 549 -5.07 -29.27 -8.62
CA GLY A 549 -4.12 -29.80 -7.63
C GLY A 549 -4.12 -29.10 -6.27
N SER A 550 -5.14 -28.28 -5.93
CA SER A 550 -5.22 -27.52 -4.67
C SER A 550 -6.18 -28.14 -3.66
N GLY A 551 -5.69 -28.60 -2.51
CA GLY A 551 -6.55 -29.00 -1.39
C GLY A 551 -7.05 -27.78 -0.61
N ASP A 552 -8.24 -27.27 -0.94
CA ASP A 552 -8.80 -26.05 -0.36
C ASP A 552 -9.97 -26.39 0.57
N TYR A 553 -9.75 -26.28 1.88
CA TYR A 553 -10.69 -26.68 2.94
C TYR A 553 -10.90 -25.56 3.96
N VAL A 554 -12.13 -25.45 4.44
CA VAL A 554 -12.50 -24.52 5.53
C VAL A 554 -13.11 -25.29 6.69
N ILE A 555 -12.57 -25.11 7.89
CA ILE A 555 -13.16 -25.59 9.15
C ILE A 555 -13.71 -24.37 9.88
N ALA A 556 -14.99 -24.35 10.22
CA ALA A 556 -15.61 -23.26 10.98
C ALA A 556 -16.19 -23.76 12.31
N PHE A 557 -15.96 -23.05 13.40
CA PHE A 557 -16.50 -23.37 14.73
C PHE A 557 -17.00 -22.12 15.47
N SER A 558 -17.92 -22.31 16.41
CA SER A 558 -18.34 -21.25 17.34
C SER A 558 -17.82 -21.51 18.75
N THR A 559 -17.25 -20.48 19.39
CA THR A 559 -16.83 -20.51 20.80
C THR A 559 -17.94 -20.09 21.77
N SER A 560 -19.14 -19.77 21.28
CA SER A 560 -20.27 -19.36 22.12
C SER A 560 -20.57 -20.38 23.24
N PRO A 561 -20.56 -19.97 24.52
CA PRO A 561 -20.89 -20.86 25.64
C PRO A 561 -22.30 -21.45 25.52
N ASP A 562 -23.26 -20.68 25.03
CA ASP A 562 -24.66 -21.11 24.86
C ASP A 562 -24.82 -22.26 23.86
N MET A 563 -23.86 -22.46 22.95
CA MET A 563 -23.92 -23.50 21.92
C MET A 563 -23.10 -24.74 22.27
N ARG A 564 -22.47 -24.81 23.46
CA ARG A 564 -21.68 -25.98 23.89
C ARG A 564 -22.48 -27.27 23.89
N ILE A 565 -21.78 -28.36 23.61
CA ILE A 565 -22.34 -29.71 23.48
C ILE A 565 -21.61 -30.59 24.51
N PRO A 566 -22.14 -30.70 25.74
CA PRO A 566 -21.52 -31.52 26.77
C PRO A 566 -21.56 -33.01 26.38
N HIS A 567 -20.54 -33.77 26.73
CA HIS A 567 -20.45 -35.20 26.41
C HIS A 567 -21.53 -36.02 27.13
N GLU A 568 -21.78 -35.71 28.40
CA GLU A 568 -22.87 -36.25 29.19
C GLU A 568 -23.82 -35.11 29.60
N SER A 569 -25.12 -35.38 29.55
CA SER A 569 -26.17 -34.41 29.88
C SER A 569 -27.33 -35.12 30.57
N GLY A 570 -27.84 -34.51 31.65
CA GLY A 570 -29.09 -34.94 32.28
C GLY A 570 -30.35 -34.60 31.47
N SER A 571 -30.20 -33.86 30.37
CA SER A 571 -31.27 -33.47 29.45
C SER A 571 -31.07 -34.13 28.08
N ALA A 572 -32.16 -34.66 27.51
CA ALA A 572 -32.20 -35.15 26.13
C ALA A 572 -32.24 -34.04 25.06
N VAL A 573 -32.31 -32.76 25.49
CA VAL A 573 -32.39 -31.58 24.62
C VAL A 573 -31.31 -30.58 25.01
N LEU A 574 -30.58 -30.06 24.02
CA LEU A 574 -29.62 -28.97 24.20
C LEU A 574 -30.34 -27.63 24.36
N SER A 575 -29.94 -26.85 25.36
CA SER A 575 -30.37 -25.46 25.55
C SER A 575 -29.50 -24.48 24.74
N GLY A 576 -29.94 -23.22 24.66
CA GLY A 576 -29.23 -22.12 23.99
C GLY A 576 -29.99 -21.54 22.79
N GLY A 577 -29.88 -20.23 22.56
CA GLY A 577 -30.51 -19.54 21.44
C GLY A 577 -29.57 -19.39 20.24
N GLU A 578 -29.92 -19.93 19.07
CA GLU A 578 -29.15 -19.74 17.84
C GLU A 578 -29.42 -18.36 17.20
N LEU A 579 -28.39 -17.75 16.61
CA LEU A 579 -28.52 -16.51 15.86
C LEU A 579 -29.44 -16.69 14.64
N ARG A 580 -30.34 -15.73 14.43
CA ARG A 580 -31.27 -15.73 13.28
C ARG A 580 -30.53 -15.61 11.95
N ASP A 581 -31.06 -16.28 10.92
CA ASP A 581 -30.47 -16.30 9.58
C ASP A 581 -30.33 -14.93 8.92
N ASP A 582 -31.20 -13.97 9.26
CA ASP A 582 -31.15 -12.58 8.77
C ASP A 582 -29.89 -11.84 9.26
N GLU A 583 -29.43 -12.15 10.48
CA GLU A 583 -28.28 -11.52 11.14
C GLU A 583 -26.93 -12.12 10.71
N MET A 584 -26.93 -13.12 9.81
CA MET A 584 -25.71 -13.79 9.35
C MET A 584 -24.89 -12.95 8.36
N THR A 585 -25.50 -11.98 7.68
CA THR A 585 -24.83 -11.24 6.58
C THR A 585 -23.59 -10.45 7.03
N PRO A 586 -23.58 -9.75 8.19
CA PRO A 586 -22.38 -9.15 8.76
C PRO A 586 -21.25 -10.16 9.03
N LEU A 587 -21.57 -11.35 9.57
CA LEU A 587 -20.60 -12.43 9.82
C LEU A 587 -20.02 -12.97 8.50
N PHE A 588 -20.82 -13.07 7.45
CA PHE A 588 -20.37 -13.46 6.12
C PHE A 588 -19.37 -12.47 5.50
N LEU A 589 -19.60 -11.17 5.67
CA LEU A 589 -18.63 -10.15 5.26
C LEU A 589 -17.35 -10.24 6.09
N ALA A 590 -17.50 -10.36 7.42
CA ALA A 590 -16.39 -10.49 8.36
C ALA A 590 -15.46 -11.68 8.02
N ALA A 591 -16.03 -12.86 7.73
CA ALA A 591 -15.27 -14.04 7.32
C ALA A 591 -14.53 -13.86 6.00
N ALA A 592 -15.15 -13.22 5.01
CA ALA A 592 -14.51 -12.96 3.71
C ALA A 592 -13.34 -11.97 3.83
N GLU A 593 -13.54 -10.85 4.55
CA GLU A 593 -12.49 -9.85 4.77
C GLU A 593 -11.33 -10.36 5.64
N ALA A 594 -11.63 -11.12 6.70
CA ALA A 594 -10.61 -11.73 7.54
C ALA A 594 -9.81 -12.80 6.78
N ALA A 595 -10.45 -13.64 5.96
CA ALA A 595 -9.75 -14.64 5.15
C ALA A 595 -8.83 -14.00 4.09
N GLU A 596 -9.31 -12.96 3.41
CA GLU A 596 -8.53 -12.15 2.47
C GLU A 596 -7.26 -11.59 3.13
N GLU A 597 -7.42 -10.96 4.31
CA GLU A 597 -6.29 -10.37 5.02
C GLU A 597 -5.36 -11.39 5.66
N ALA A 598 -5.88 -12.53 6.15
CA ALA A 598 -5.06 -13.59 6.71
C ALA A 598 -4.08 -14.17 5.67
N VAL A 599 -4.52 -14.32 4.41
CA VAL A 599 -3.64 -14.68 3.29
C VAL A 599 -2.59 -13.58 3.04
N LEU A 600 -2.98 -12.32 3.02
CA LEU A 600 -2.04 -11.22 2.76
C LEU A 600 -1.00 -11.08 3.89
N ASN A 601 -1.41 -11.22 5.16
CA ASN A 601 -0.48 -11.27 6.29
C ASN A 601 0.48 -12.45 6.19
N SER A 602 0.02 -13.62 5.73
CA SER A 602 0.88 -14.77 5.47
C SER A 602 2.02 -14.45 4.50
N LEU A 603 1.68 -13.81 3.37
CA LEU A 603 2.65 -13.41 2.33
C LEU A 603 3.57 -12.25 2.75
N PHE A 604 3.04 -11.28 3.50
CA PHE A 604 3.78 -10.09 3.94
C PHE A 604 4.76 -10.39 5.10
N GLN A 605 4.46 -11.39 5.93
CA GLN A 605 5.31 -11.83 7.03
C GLN A 605 6.30 -12.95 6.62
N ALA A 606 6.06 -13.61 5.50
CA ALA A 606 6.95 -14.67 5.01
C ALA A 606 8.34 -14.14 4.61
N GLU A 607 9.38 -14.90 4.93
CA GLU A 607 10.78 -14.58 4.63
C GLU A 607 11.34 -15.53 3.55
N THR A 608 12.33 -15.09 2.78
CA THR A 608 12.98 -15.94 1.77
C THR A 608 13.56 -17.19 2.46
N MET A 609 13.30 -18.36 1.90
CA MET A 609 13.71 -19.63 2.50
C MET A 609 14.42 -20.53 1.49
N GLU A 610 15.54 -21.11 1.93
CA GLU A 610 16.21 -22.23 1.28
C GLU A 610 15.89 -23.53 2.00
N GLY A 611 15.63 -24.58 1.23
CA GLY A 611 15.18 -25.89 1.72
C GLY A 611 15.74 -27.05 0.90
N CYS A 612 15.07 -28.19 1.01
CA CYS A 612 15.54 -29.49 0.58
C CYS A 612 16.08 -29.52 -0.85
N GLY A 613 17.30 -30.01 -1.03
CA GLY A 613 17.98 -30.05 -2.34
C GLY A 613 18.42 -28.68 -2.87
N GLY A 614 18.63 -27.68 -2.00
CA GLY A 614 19.08 -26.33 -2.38
C GLY A 614 18.00 -25.48 -3.07
N ARG A 615 16.73 -25.89 -2.99
CA ARG A 615 15.61 -25.14 -3.56
C ARG A 615 15.36 -23.88 -2.73
N LYS A 616 15.29 -22.74 -3.42
CA LYS A 616 15.05 -21.42 -2.83
C LYS A 616 13.69 -20.87 -3.24
N VAL A 617 12.96 -20.28 -2.31
CA VAL A 617 11.72 -19.56 -2.56
C VAL A 617 11.83 -18.17 -1.96
N GLU A 618 11.71 -17.16 -2.81
CA GLU A 618 11.74 -15.75 -2.39
C GLU A 618 10.45 -15.33 -1.70
N ALA A 619 10.56 -14.52 -0.66
CA ALA A 619 9.43 -13.79 -0.08
C ALA A 619 8.85 -12.77 -1.08
N LEU A 620 7.65 -12.26 -0.76
CA LEU A 620 7.02 -11.19 -1.53
C LEU A 620 7.88 -9.91 -1.44
N PRO A 621 8.32 -9.31 -2.57
CA PRO A 621 9.16 -8.11 -2.57
C PRO A 621 8.32 -6.87 -2.27
N LEU A 622 8.04 -6.64 -0.98
CA LEU A 622 7.20 -5.54 -0.49
C LEU A 622 7.75 -4.17 -0.93
N GLU A 623 9.07 -4.00 -0.94
CA GLU A 623 9.75 -2.80 -1.43
C GLU A 623 9.40 -2.46 -2.90
N ARG A 624 9.16 -3.46 -3.75
CA ARG A 624 8.68 -3.27 -5.13
C ARG A 624 7.17 -3.10 -5.23
N LEU A 625 6.41 -3.71 -4.33
CA LEU A 625 4.95 -3.74 -4.41
C LEU A 625 4.29 -2.50 -3.77
N LEU A 626 4.76 -2.06 -2.61
CA LEU A 626 4.18 -0.98 -1.82
C LEU A 626 4.03 0.38 -2.54
N PRO A 627 4.91 0.79 -3.48
CA PRO A 627 4.71 2.01 -4.27
C PRO A 627 3.43 2.00 -5.13
N PHE A 628 2.89 0.82 -5.46
CA PHE A 628 1.68 0.66 -6.28
C PHE A 628 0.39 0.51 -5.46
N LEU A 629 0.48 0.40 -4.13
CA LEU A 629 -0.66 0.09 -3.24
C LEU A 629 -1.13 1.26 -2.37
N LYS A 630 -0.61 2.49 -2.57
CA LYS A 630 -0.79 3.64 -1.65
C LYS A 630 -1.56 4.80 -2.27
#